data_AF-A0A317CE32-F1
#
_entry.id   AF-A0A317CE32-F1
#
_cell.length_a   1.000
_cell.length_b   1.000
_cell.length_c   1.000
_cell.angle_alpha   90.00
_cell.angle_beta   90.00
_cell.angle_gamma   90.00
#
_symmetry.space_group_name_H-M   'P 1'
#
loop_
_entity.id
_entity.type
_entity.pdbx_description
1 polymer ?
#
loop_
_entity_poly.entity_id
_entity_poly.type
_entity_poly.pdbx_seq_one_letter_code
_entity_poly.pdbx_strand_id
1 'polypeptide(L)'
;MPNTLSALASIYQHTEAAWLSDHLCWSAAGKRQHFDLLPFAFTQDMLGYLCPRIDQVQQSINAPLVLENISYYQRFQQDEMSEWAFTAELMKRTGCRMLLDLNNLWTNSTNFDLDPNAELATLISLIGANDIAQIHVAGSKFHPSNEQGDEGYWVDTHGEEVPPEVCELLKAAHAAYGDIPTIIERDNNLPGFDELESERQMLARNIYGQ
;
A
#
# COMPACT_ATOMS: atom_id res chain seq x y z
N MET A 1 -16.20 -1.54 26.69
CA MET A 1 -15.27 -0.77 25.82
C MET A 1 -16.12 -0.03 24.82
N PRO A 2 -15.87 1.26 24.54
CA PRO A 2 -16.53 1.91 23.40
C PRO A 2 -16.34 1.01 22.17
N ASN A 3 -17.38 0.87 21.35
CA ASN A 3 -17.26 0.18 20.07
C ASN A 3 -16.10 0.83 19.29
N THR A 4 -15.05 0.07 18.95
CA THR A 4 -13.83 0.59 18.31
C THR A 4 -14.15 1.47 17.10
N LEU A 5 -15.18 1.10 16.33
CA LEU A 5 -15.65 1.88 15.18
C LEU A 5 -16.24 3.24 15.55
N SER A 6 -16.93 3.35 16.70
CA SER A 6 -17.46 4.65 17.15
C SER A 6 -16.34 5.59 17.60
N ALA A 7 -15.28 5.05 18.22
CA ALA A 7 -14.10 5.84 18.56
C ALA A 7 -13.37 6.31 17.29
N LEU A 8 -13.20 5.42 16.32
CA LEU A 8 -12.59 5.72 15.02
C LEU A 8 -13.37 6.81 14.26
N ALA A 9 -14.69 6.66 14.16
CA ALA A 9 -15.57 7.64 13.54
C ALA A 9 -15.49 9.02 14.24
N SER A 10 -15.42 9.02 15.58
CA SER A 10 -15.27 10.26 16.34
C SER A 10 -13.94 10.96 16.05
N ILE A 11 -12.84 10.22 15.89
CA ILE A 11 -11.54 10.79 15.53
C ILE A 11 -11.60 11.35 14.11
N TYR A 12 -12.10 10.57 13.15
CA TYR A 12 -12.21 10.98 11.75
C TYR A 12 -13.03 12.27 11.58
N GLN A 13 -14.16 12.37 12.28
CA GLN A 13 -15.00 13.59 12.27
C GLN A 13 -14.33 14.78 12.95
N HIS A 14 -13.53 14.54 13.98
CA HIS A 14 -12.88 15.61 14.74
C HIS A 14 -11.64 16.17 14.04
N THR A 15 -10.90 15.33 13.31
CA THR A 15 -9.69 15.75 12.59
C THR A 15 -10.01 16.39 11.23
N GLU A 16 -11.22 16.20 10.71
CA GLU A 16 -11.61 16.60 9.35
C GLU A 16 -10.63 16.05 8.29
N ALA A 17 -10.06 14.87 8.55
CA ALA A 17 -9.12 14.23 7.65
C ALA A 17 -9.77 13.99 6.28
N ALA A 18 -9.01 14.22 5.20
CA ALA A 18 -9.53 14.09 3.84
C ALA A 18 -9.94 12.65 3.49
N TRP A 19 -9.29 11.67 4.13
CA TRP A 19 -9.65 10.25 4.08
C TRP A 19 -9.13 9.54 5.33
N LEU A 20 -9.65 8.33 5.54
CA LEU A 20 -9.14 7.36 6.51
C LEU A 20 -8.64 6.15 5.72
N SER A 21 -7.37 5.78 5.90
CA SER A 21 -6.79 4.57 5.33
C SER A 21 -6.59 3.47 6.37
N ASP A 22 -6.59 2.22 5.92
CA ASP A 22 -6.16 1.05 6.67
C ASP A 22 -5.57 -0.01 5.72
N HIS A 23 -4.94 -1.04 6.26
CA HIS A 23 -4.23 -2.06 5.50
C HIS A 23 -5.12 -3.25 5.17
N LEU A 24 -4.97 -3.77 3.96
CA LEU A 24 -5.66 -4.98 3.52
C LEU A 24 -4.93 -6.24 4.01
N CYS A 25 -4.97 -6.50 5.32
CA CYS A 25 -4.22 -7.57 5.97
C CYS A 25 -4.99 -8.26 7.11
N TRP A 26 -4.34 -9.23 7.76
CA TRP A 26 -4.70 -9.66 9.10
C TRP A 26 -3.48 -9.56 10.03
N SER A 27 -3.72 -9.19 11.29
CA SER A 27 -2.67 -9.01 12.29
C SER A 27 -2.91 -9.85 13.55
N ALA A 28 -3.90 -10.74 13.55
CA ALA A 28 -4.26 -11.51 14.74
C ALA A 28 -4.86 -12.89 14.43
N ALA A 29 -4.46 -13.89 15.20
CA ALA A 29 -5.09 -15.21 15.23
C ALA A 29 -5.46 -15.62 16.65
N GLY A 30 -6.77 -15.81 16.89
CA GLY A 30 -7.29 -16.16 18.21
C GLY A 30 -6.98 -15.08 19.25
N LYS A 31 -6.12 -15.40 20.23
CA LYS A 31 -5.70 -14.46 21.30
C LYS A 31 -4.32 -13.84 21.06
N ARG A 32 -3.68 -14.12 19.92
CA ARG A 32 -2.35 -13.60 19.59
C ARG A 32 -2.47 -12.46 18.59
N GLN A 33 -1.81 -11.35 18.91
CA GLN A 33 -1.56 -10.26 17.99
C GLN A 33 -0.16 -10.48 17.40
N HIS A 34 -0.04 -10.24 16.11
CA HIS A 34 1.20 -10.17 15.36
C HIS A 34 1.57 -8.71 15.17
N PHE A 35 2.87 -8.42 15.14
CA PHE A 35 3.40 -7.07 14.91
C PHE A 35 3.62 -6.78 13.42
N ASP A 36 3.11 -7.64 12.56
CA ASP A 36 3.34 -7.63 11.12
C ASP A 36 2.00 -7.74 10.39
N LEU A 37 1.95 -7.24 9.17
CA LEU A 37 0.78 -7.27 8.30
C LEU A 37 0.83 -8.59 7.51
N LEU A 38 -0.05 -9.52 7.84
CA LEU A 38 -0.01 -10.84 7.20
C LEU A 38 -0.92 -10.86 5.96
N PRO A 39 -0.44 -11.45 4.85
CA PRO A 39 -1.24 -11.60 3.64
C PRO A 39 -2.29 -12.69 3.83
N PHE A 40 -3.26 -12.70 2.92
CA PHE A 40 -4.27 -13.75 2.81
C PHE A 40 -4.44 -14.17 1.36
N ALA A 41 -5.09 -15.31 1.12
CA ALA A 41 -5.32 -15.80 -0.23
C ALA A 41 -6.36 -14.94 -0.98
N PHE A 42 -6.06 -14.58 -2.23
CA PHE A 42 -6.92 -13.77 -3.09
C PHE A 42 -8.02 -14.62 -3.73
N THR A 43 -9.09 -14.88 -2.98
CA THR A 43 -10.21 -15.77 -3.39
C THR A 43 -11.56 -15.05 -3.38
N GLN A 44 -12.54 -15.60 -4.11
CA GLN A 44 -13.92 -15.12 -4.07
C GLN A 44 -14.52 -15.20 -2.66
N ASP A 45 -14.17 -16.23 -1.89
CA ASP A 45 -14.61 -16.37 -0.50
C ASP A 45 -14.04 -15.25 0.38
N MET A 46 -12.79 -14.84 0.15
CA MET A 46 -12.18 -13.73 0.88
C MET A 46 -12.84 -12.39 0.51
N LEU A 47 -13.21 -12.17 -0.76
CA LEU A 47 -14.04 -11.02 -1.14
C LEU A 47 -15.38 -11.02 -0.37
N GLY A 48 -16.04 -12.17 -0.30
CA GLY A 48 -17.29 -12.34 0.47
C GLY A 48 -17.13 -12.07 1.96
N TYR A 49 -15.95 -12.32 2.52
CA TYR A 49 -15.61 -12.02 3.91
C TYR A 49 -15.31 -10.54 4.15
N LEU A 50 -14.55 -9.90 3.26
CA LEU A 50 -14.06 -8.53 3.45
C LEU A 50 -15.09 -7.46 3.09
N CYS A 51 -15.86 -7.62 2.01
CA CYS A 51 -16.80 -6.59 1.55
C CYS A 51 -17.76 -6.12 2.66
N PRO A 52 -18.47 -7.01 3.40
CA PRO A 52 -19.39 -6.58 4.45
C PRO A 52 -18.70 -5.85 5.61
N ARG A 53 -17.41 -6.15 5.87
CA ARG A 53 -16.63 -5.51 6.95
C ARG A 53 -16.17 -4.13 6.53
N ILE A 54 -15.71 -3.98 5.30
CA ILE A 54 -15.39 -2.67 4.72
C ILE A 54 -16.64 -1.79 4.76
N ASP A 55 -17.79 -2.30 4.31
CA ASP A 55 -19.06 -1.56 4.36
C ASP A 55 -19.44 -1.15 5.79
N GLN A 56 -19.20 -2.00 6.78
CA GLN A 56 -19.44 -1.67 8.19
C GLN A 56 -18.57 -0.49 8.67
N VAL A 57 -17.29 -0.44 8.28
CA VAL A 57 -16.40 0.68 8.60
C VAL A 57 -16.88 1.94 7.89
N GLN A 58 -17.13 1.86 6.57
CA GLN A 58 -17.59 2.97 5.74
C GLN A 58 -18.89 3.59 6.27
N GLN A 59 -19.86 2.77 6.68
CA GLN A 59 -21.11 3.22 7.31
C GLN A 59 -20.85 3.92 8.65
N SER A 60 -19.86 3.47 9.41
CA SER A 60 -19.52 4.07 10.72
C SER A 60 -18.86 5.43 10.56
N ILE A 61 -17.95 5.59 9.60
CA ILE A 61 -17.23 6.85 9.33
C ILE A 61 -17.98 7.78 8.37
N ASN A 62 -19.01 7.27 7.68
CA ASN A 62 -19.80 7.95 6.65
C ASN A 62 -18.94 8.52 5.50
N ALA A 63 -17.97 7.72 5.04
CA ALA A 63 -17.07 8.04 3.93
C ALA A 63 -16.52 6.76 3.29
N PRO A 64 -16.06 6.80 2.02
CA PRO A 64 -15.29 5.71 1.44
C PRO A 64 -14.03 5.44 2.26
N LEU A 65 -13.80 4.17 2.60
CA LEU A 65 -12.56 3.76 3.24
C LEU A 65 -11.45 3.73 2.18
N VAL A 66 -10.24 4.12 2.55
CA VAL A 66 -9.06 3.95 1.71
C VAL A 66 -8.33 2.69 2.16
N LEU A 67 -7.98 1.80 1.24
CA LEU A 67 -7.25 0.57 1.53
C LEU A 67 -5.88 0.57 0.88
N GLU A 68 -4.90 0.15 1.66
CA GLU A 68 -3.50 0.10 1.29
C GLU A 68 -3.03 -1.32 0.96
N ASN A 69 -2.26 -1.46 -0.13
CA ASN A 69 -1.55 -2.69 -0.46
C ASN A 69 -0.32 -2.84 0.43
N ILE A 70 -0.09 -4.04 0.94
CA ILE A 70 0.98 -4.33 1.91
C ILE A 70 2.19 -4.99 1.23
N SER A 71 3.36 -4.86 1.83
CA SER A 71 4.44 -5.80 1.58
C SER A 71 4.08 -7.19 2.14
N TYR A 72 4.41 -8.25 1.41
CA TYR A 72 4.17 -9.62 1.87
C TYR A 72 5.27 -10.59 1.43
N TYR A 73 5.51 -11.59 2.28
CA TYR A 73 6.63 -12.55 2.11
C TYR A 73 6.14 -13.97 1.83
N GLN A 74 4.85 -14.13 1.56
CA GLN A 74 4.24 -15.41 1.20
C GLN A 74 3.07 -15.20 0.24
N ARG A 75 2.96 -16.10 -0.74
CA ARG A 75 1.78 -16.26 -1.60
C ARG A 75 1.09 -17.59 -1.32
N PHE A 76 -0.19 -17.67 -1.64
CA PHE A 76 -1.01 -18.84 -1.37
C PHE A 76 -1.26 -19.62 -2.67
N GLN A 77 -1.12 -20.94 -2.62
CA GLN A 77 -1.47 -21.82 -3.75
C GLN A 77 -2.97 -21.77 -4.07
N GLN A 78 -3.76 -21.24 -3.13
CA GLN A 78 -5.20 -21.06 -3.22
C GLN A 78 -5.60 -19.75 -3.90
N ASP A 79 -4.66 -18.87 -4.28
CA ASP A 79 -4.98 -17.63 -4.99
C ASP A 79 -5.78 -17.95 -6.27
N GLU A 80 -6.97 -17.37 -6.41
CA GLU A 80 -7.85 -17.54 -7.57
C GLU A 80 -7.68 -16.40 -8.59
N MET A 81 -7.06 -15.30 -8.17
CA MET A 81 -6.84 -14.09 -8.95
C MET A 81 -5.55 -13.38 -8.51
N SER A 82 -5.05 -12.45 -9.32
CA SER A 82 -3.92 -11.58 -8.93
C SER A 82 -4.35 -10.55 -7.87
N GLU A 83 -3.38 -9.94 -7.18
CA GLU A 83 -3.60 -8.87 -6.21
C GLU A 83 -4.44 -7.73 -6.81
N TRP A 84 -4.08 -7.26 -8.01
CA TRP A 84 -4.79 -6.15 -8.67
C TRP A 84 -6.19 -6.53 -9.15
N ALA A 85 -6.40 -7.79 -9.59
CA ALA A 85 -7.74 -8.27 -9.92
C ALA A 85 -8.63 -8.40 -8.67
N PHE A 86 -8.07 -8.87 -7.56
CA PHE A 86 -8.75 -8.92 -6.27
C PHE A 86 -9.13 -7.53 -5.79
N THR A 87 -8.17 -6.61 -5.81
CA THR A 87 -8.33 -5.23 -5.34
C THR A 87 -9.37 -4.49 -6.18
N ALA A 88 -9.31 -4.59 -7.51
CA ALA A 88 -10.29 -3.98 -8.40
C ALA A 88 -11.71 -4.50 -8.15
N GLU A 89 -11.89 -5.82 -7.95
CA GLU A 89 -13.20 -6.39 -7.64
C GLU A 89 -13.70 -5.98 -6.24
N LEU A 90 -12.81 -5.90 -5.24
CA LEU A 90 -13.13 -5.40 -3.90
C LEU A 90 -13.63 -3.96 -3.94
N MET A 91 -12.91 -3.07 -4.64
CA MET A 91 -13.25 -1.66 -4.80
C MET A 91 -14.56 -1.50 -5.57
N LYS A 92 -14.77 -2.29 -6.63
CA LYS A 92 -16.03 -2.29 -7.38
C LYS A 92 -17.23 -2.70 -6.51
N ARG A 93 -17.07 -3.65 -5.59
CA ARG A 93 -18.16 -4.14 -4.71
C ARG A 93 -18.49 -3.18 -3.57
N THR A 94 -17.49 -2.49 -3.03
CA THR A 94 -17.62 -1.71 -1.78
C THR A 94 -17.58 -0.19 -1.99
N GLY A 95 -17.05 0.27 -3.13
CA GLY A 95 -16.76 1.69 -3.37
C GLY A 95 -15.59 2.23 -2.55
N CYS A 96 -14.79 1.38 -1.89
CA CYS A 96 -13.57 1.82 -1.24
C CYS A 96 -12.56 2.34 -2.27
N ARG A 97 -11.66 3.20 -1.82
CA ARG A 97 -10.57 3.77 -2.63
C ARG A 97 -9.25 3.13 -2.24
N MET A 98 -8.20 3.40 -3.01
CA MET A 98 -6.88 2.82 -2.81
C MET A 98 -5.87 3.87 -2.35
N LEU A 99 -5.05 3.51 -1.36
CA LEU A 99 -3.75 4.11 -1.13
C LEU A 99 -2.74 3.17 -1.79
N LEU A 100 -2.06 3.66 -2.82
CA LEU A 100 -1.09 2.86 -3.57
C LEU A 100 0.30 3.07 -2.97
N ASP A 101 0.79 2.07 -2.25
CA ASP A 101 2.19 2.04 -1.85
C ASP A 101 3.02 1.39 -2.96
N LEU A 102 3.85 2.21 -3.61
CA LEU A 102 4.74 1.78 -4.69
C LEU A 102 5.99 1.07 -4.17
N ASN A 103 6.41 1.33 -2.94
CA ASN A 103 7.48 0.58 -2.29
C ASN A 103 7.01 -0.86 -2.02
N ASN A 104 5.77 -1.05 -1.57
CA ASN A 104 5.19 -2.37 -1.40
C ASN A 104 5.02 -3.11 -2.73
N LEU A 105 4.52 -2.44 -3.78
CA LEU A 105 4.45 -3.01 -5.12
C LEU A 105 5.83 -3.46 -5.61
N TRP A 106 6.85 -2.61 -5.48
CA TRP A 106 8.21 -2.92 -5.89
C TRP A 106 8.80 -4.08 -5.10
N THR A 107 8.73 -4.02 -3.76
CA THR A 107 9.23 -5.04 -2.84
C THR A 107 8.61 -6.41 -3.13
N ASN A 108 7.28 -6.46 -3.27
CA ASN A 108 6.58 -7.71 -3.61
C ASN A 108 7.00 -8.23 -4.97
N SER A 109 7.04 -7.35 -5.98
CA SER A 109 7.41 -7.75 -7.34
C SER A 109 8.82 -8.34 -7.37
N THR A 110 9.79 -7.67 -6.77
CA THR A 110 11.17 -8.14 -6.70
C THR A 110 11.31 -9.44 -5.91
N ASN A 111 10.64 -9.57 -4.75
CA ASN A 111 10.73 -10.77 -3.92
C ASN A 111 10.11 -12.02 -4.57
N PHE A 112 9.18 -11.85 -5.51
CA PHE A 112 8.53 -12.95 -6.22
C PHE A 112 8.97 -13.09 -7.68
N ASP A 113 10.12 -12.51 -8.05
CA ASP A 113 10.70 -12.56 -9.40
C ASP A 113 9.73 -12.07 -10.50
N LEU A 114 8.91 -11.06 -10.16
CA LEU A 114 8.01 -10.36 -11.06
C LEU A 114 8.62 -9.03 -11.52
N ASP A 115 8.13 -8.49 -12.65
CA ASP A 115 8.53 -7.17 -13.13
C ASP A 115 7.62 -6.07 -12.52
N PRO A 116 8.17 -5.16 -11.68
CA PRO A 116 7.40 -4.08 -11.07
C PRO A 116 6.66 -3.19 -12.08
N ASN A 117 7.24 -2.95 -13.27
CA ASN A 117 6.58 -2.14 -14.30
C ASN A 117 5.38 -2.87 -14.93
N ALA A 118 5.49 -4.20 -15.08
CA ALA A 118 4.38 -5.01 -15.57
C ALA A 118 3.24 -5.10 -14.54
N GLU A 119 3.57 -5.19 -13.25
CA GLU A 119 2.58 -5.13 -12.17
C GLU A 119 1.88 -3.76 -12.13
N LEU A 120 2.62 -2.65 -12.20
CA LEU A 120 2.05 -1.31 -12.27
C LEU A 120 1.17 -1.13 -13.53
N ALA A 121 1.59 -1.63 -14.69
CA ALA A 121 0.77 -1.59 -15.91
C ALA A 121 -0.53 -2.39 -15.77
N THR A 122 -0.48 -3.54 -15.09
CA THR A 122 -1.67 -4.35 -14.78
C THR A 122 -2.62 -3.60 -13.86
N LEU A 123 -2.09 -2.99 -12.79
CA LEU A 123 -2.83 -2.14 -11.86
C LEU A 123 -3.55 -0.99 -12.61
N ILE A 124 -2.82 -0.23 -13.44
CA ILE A 124 -3.36 0.88 -14.25
C ILE A 124 -4.48 0.43 -15.19
N SER A 125 -4.41 -0.81 -15.69
CA SER A 125 -5.46 -1.35 -16.57
C SER A 125 -6.77 -1.70 -15.85
N LEU A 126 -6.73 -1.87 -14.53
CA LEU A 126 -7.84 -2.37 -13.71
C LEU A 126 -8.44 -1.31 -12.78
N ILE A 127 -7.63 -0.36 -12.30
CA ILE A 127 -8.00 0.64 -11.29
C ILE A 127 -7.84 2.04 -11.90
N GLY A 128 -8.89 2.86 -11.82
CA GLY A 128 -8.89 4.19 -12.42
C GLY A 128 -8.26 5.27 -11.55
N ALA A 129 -7.88 6.39 -12.16
CA ALA A 129 -7.28 7.54 -11.45
C ALA A 129 -8.13 8.06 -10.29
N ASN A 130 -9.46 8.09 -10.46
CA ASN A 130 -10.38 8.57 -9.42
C ASN A 130 -10.44 7.62 -8.20
N ASP A 131 -10.00 6.39 -8.38
CA ASP A 131 -10.05 5.36 -7.35
C ASP A 131 -8.79 5.36 -6.48
N ILE A 132 -7.69 5.98 -6.93
CA ILE A 132 -6.49 6.22 -6.13
C ILE A 132 -6.66 7.50 -5.32
N ALA A 133 -6.61 7.40 -3.99
CA ALA A 133 -6.70 8.53 -3.07
C ALA A 133 -5.34 9.17 -2.79
N GLN A 134 -4.30 8.34 -2.69
CA GLN A 134 -2.96 8.74 -2.28
C GLN A 134 -1.94 7.71 -2.78
N ILE A 135 -0.70 8.14 -3.00
CA ILE A 135 0.45 7.28 -3.27
C ILE A 135 1.44 7.38 -2.11
N HIS A 136 1.99 6.25 -1.68
CA HIS A 136 3.13 6.21 -0.78
C HIS A 136 4.38 5.72 -1.53
N VAL A 137 5.52 6.28 -1.11
CA VAL A 137 6.85 5.83 -1.50
C VAL A 137 7.73 5.78 -0.26
N ALA A 138 8.59 4.77 -0.20
CA ALA A 138 9.52 4.55 0.90
C ALA A 138 10.74 3.79 0.40
N GLY A 139 11.67 3.48 1.30
CA GLY A 139 12.81 2.61 1.03
C GLY A 139 12.82 1.35 1.89
N SER A 140 13.09 0.22 1.24
CA SER A 140 13.22 -1.12 1.83
C SER A 140 14.68 -1.49 2.10
N LYS A 141 14.88 -2.49 2.95
CA LYS A 141 16.20 -3.03 3.30
C LYS A 141 16.42 -4.40 2.69
N PHE A 142 17.53 -4.59 1.99
CA PHE A 142 17.90 -5.91 1.46
C PHE A 142 18.48 -6.82 2.56
N HIS A 143 17.98 -8.05 2.61
CA HIS A 143 18.42 -9.11 3.52
C HIS A 143 19.02 -10.26 2.72
N PRO A 144 20.36 -10.43 2.72
CA PRO A 144 21.02 -11.46 1.94
C PRO A 144 20.73 -12.86 2.48
N SER A 145 20.53 -13.82 1.58
CA SER A 145 20.32 -15.24 1.90
C SER A 145 21.57 -16.09 1.68
N ASN A 146 22.64 -15.51 1.13
CA ASN A 146 23.93 -16.15 0.93
C ASN A 146 25.10 -15.25 1.36
N GLU A 147 26.31 -15.80 1.39
CA GLU A 147 27.50 -15.05 1.83
C GLU A 147 27.99 -14.04 0.78
N GLN A 148 27.64 -14.25 -0.50
CA GLN A 148 28.02 -13.39 -1.61
C GLN A 148 27.21 -12.09 -1.64
N GLY A 149 26.01 -12.09 -1.04
CA GLY A 149 25.11 -10.95 -0.96
C GLY A 149 24.40 -10.62 -2.27
N ASP A 150 24.39 -11.55 -3.23
CA ASP A 150 23.71 -11.42 -4.52
C ASP A 150 22.33 -12.12 -4.56
N GLU A 151 22.02 -12.94 -3.55
CA GLU A 151 20.69 -13.51 -3.32
C GLU A 151 20.13 -13.02 -2.00
N GLY A 152 18.81 -12.82 -1.93
CA GLY A 152 18.14 -12.37 -0.73
C GLY A 152 16.72 -11.92 -1.00
N TYR A 153 16.17 -11.17 -0.06
CA TYR A 153 14.84 -10.57 -0.16
C TYR A 153 14.87 -9.16 0.42
N TRP A 154 13.99 -8.31 -0.10
CA TRP A 154 13.75 -6.98 0.43
C TRP A 154 12.73 -7.06 1.54
N VAL A 155 13.06 -6.46 2.68
CA VAL A 155 12.12 -6.25 3.78
C VAL A 155 11.71 -4.80 3.75
N ASP A 156 10.41 -4.61 3.77
CA ASP A 156 9.83 -3.30 3.90
C ASP A 156 10.07 -2.76 5.31
N THR A 157 10.99 -1.81 5.43
CA THR A 157 11.41 -1.26 6.73
C THR A 157 11.13 0.22 6.86
N HIS A 158 10.66 0.87 5.78
CA HIS A 158 10.46 2.32 5.68
C HIS A 158 11.59 3.12 6.33
N GLY A 159 12.82 2.65 6.12
CA GLY A 159 14.01 3.10 6.84
C GLY A 159 15.11 3.65 5.95
N GLU A 160 15.03 3.40 4.65
CA GLU A 160 16.03 3.80 3.66
C GLU A 160 15.45 4.83 2.68
N GLU A 161 16.31 5.55 1.96
CA GLU A 161 15.90 6.46 0.87
C GLU A 161 15.06 5.75 -0.20
N VAL A 162 14.13 6.47 -0.80
CA VAL A 162 13.31 5.98 -1.91
C VAL A 162 14.25 5.59 -3.06
N PRO A 163 14.29 4.30 -3.45
CA PRO A 163 15.24 3.85 -4.45
C PRO A 163 14.86 4.37 -5.86
N PRO A 164 15.82 4.47 -6.78
CA PRO A 164 15.57 4.94 -8.15
C PRO A 164 14.45 4.17 -8.86
N GLU A 165 14.33 2.87 -8.60
CA GLU A 165 13.30 2.00 -9.15
C GLU A 165 11.90 2.44 -8.73
N VAL A 166 11.71 2.76 -7.45
CA VAL A 166 10.44 3.30 -6.93
C VAL A 166 10.20 4.72 -7.45
N CYS A 167 11.24 5.52 -7.65
CA CYS A 167 11.11 6.83 -8.31
C CYS A 167 10.56 6.72 -9.75
N GLU A 168 11.03 5.74 -10.53
CA GLU A 168 10.54 5.51 -11.89
C GLU A 168 9.10 4.99 -11.89
N LEU A 169 8.74 4.10 -10.94
CA LEU A 169 7.35 3.69 -10.74
C LEU A 169 6.44 4.87 -10.38
N LEU A 170 6.91 5.77 -9.50
CA LEU A 170 6.17 6.96 -9.12
C LEU A 170 5.91 7.88 -10.31
N LYS A 171 6.94 8.10 -11.13
CA LYS A 171 6.80 8.87 -12.38
C LYS A 171 5.81 8.24 -13.34
N ALA A 172 5.84 6.92 -13.52
CA ALA A 172 4.89 6.20 -14.34
C ALA A 172 3.45 6.26 -13.80
N ALA A 173 3.29 6.16 -12.47
CA ALA A 173 2.00 6.29 -11.80
C ALA A 173 1.40 7.70 -11.97
N HIS A 174 2.19 8.76 -11.79
CA HIS A 174 1.76 10.15 -12.06
C HIS A 174 1.42 10.39 -13.53
N ALA A 175 2.16 9.77 -14.46
CA ALA A 175 1.83 9.86 -15.88
C ALA A 175 0.47 9.22 -16.22
N ALA A 176 0.08 8.16 -15.49
CA ALA A 176 -1.19 7.46 -15.71
C ALA A 176 -2.37 8.07 -14.95
N TYR A 177 -2.16 8.50 -13.71
CA TYR A 177 -3.22 8.95 -12.80
C TYR A 177 -3.30 10.47 -12.63
N GLY A 178 -2.31 11.21 -13.11
CA GLY A 178 -2.20 12.64 -12.90
C GLY A 178 -1.67 12.98 -11.51
N ASP A 179 -2.01 14.18 -11.04
CA ASP A 179 -1.46 14.74 -9.79
C ASP A 179 -2.17 14.14 -8.56
N ILE A 180 -1.64 13.02 -8.08
CA ILE A 180 -2.13 12.33 -6.88
C ILE A 180 -1.27 12.72 -5.67
N PRO A 181 -1.88 13.05 -4.51
CA PRO A 181 -1.14 13.32 -3.28
C PRO A 181 -0.16 12.19 -2.99
N THR A 182 1.12 12.51 -2.85
CA THR A 182 2.18 11.55 -2.62
C THR A 182 2.86 11.83 -1.28
N ILE A 183 3.04 10.79 -0.46
CA ILE A 183 3.75 10.85 0.82
C ILE A 183 5.03 10.02 0.72
N ILE A 184 6.12 10.56 1.26
CA ILE A 184 7.30 9.76 1.62
C ILE A 184 7.02 9.18 2.99
N GLU A 185 6.91 7.86 3.08
CA GLU A 185 6.77 7.18 4.35
C GLU A 185 8.15 6.88 4.94
N ARG A 186 8.38 7.38 6.16
CA ARG A 186 9.61 7.18 6.91
C ARG A 186 9.28 7.06 8.39
N ASP A 187 9.13 5.82 8.86
CA ASP A 187 8.80 5.53 10.27
C ASP A 187 9.96 4.88 11.04
N ASN A 188 11.04 4.51 10.32
CA ASN A 188 12.26 3.95 10.85
C ASN A 188 13.48 4.72 10.37
N ASN A 189 14.60 4.64 11.11
CA ASN A 189 15.85 5.38 10.80
C ASN A 189 15.61 6.86 10.41
N LEU A 190 14.68 7.53 11.10
CA LEU A 190 14.18 8.85 10.72
C LEU A 190 15.32 9.88 10.58
N PRO A 191 15.58 10.41 9.36
CA PRO A 191 16.66 11.36 9.15
C PRO A 191 16.26 12.77 9.58
N GLY A 192 17.19 13.72 9.43
CA GLY A 192 16.90 15.13 9.68
C GLY A 192 15.87 15.69 8.71
N PHE A 193 15.14 16.74 9.12
CA PHE A 193 14.14 17.37 8.26
C PHE A 193 14.71 17.84 6.91
N ASP A 194 15.91 18.42 6.90
CA ASP A 194 16.55 18.91 5.67
C ASP A 194 16.84 17.79 4.66
N GLU A 195 17.09 16.58 5.16
CA GLU A 195 17.32 15.38 4.34
C GLU A 195 16.01 14.90 3.71
N LEU A 196 14.94 14.78 4.50
CA LEU A 196 13.59 14.45 4.00
C LEU A 196 13.09 15.48 2.99
N GLU A 197 13.31 16.77 3.24
CA GLU A 197 12.90 17.83 2.32
C GLU A 197 13.73 17.79 1.02
N SER A 198 15.03 17.47 1.10
CA SER A 198 15.87 17.26 -0.09
C SER A 198 15.38 16.08 -0.92
N GLU A 199 15.04 14.96 -0.27
CA GLU A 199 14.47 13.77 -0.91
C GLU A 199 13.12 14.10 -1.58
N ARG A 200 12.22 14.82 -0.88
CA ARG A 200 10.96 15.30 -1.42
C ARG A 200 11.13 16.21 -2.63
N GLN A 201 12.10 17.12 -2.61
CA GLN A 201 12.42 17.98 -3.75
C GLN A 201 12.99 17.16 -4.91
N MET A 202 13.80 16.14 -4.66
CA MET A 202 14.30 15.24 -5.70
C MET A 202 13.15 14.51 -6.40
N LEU A 203 12.23 13.91 -5.64
CA LEU A 203 11.05 13.24 -6.18
C LEU A 203 10.16 14.20 -6.99
N ALA A 204 9.88 15.39 -6.46
CA ALA A 204 9.09 16.39 -7.16
C ALA A 204 9.73 16.80 -8.50
N ARG A 205 11.06 16.98 -8.54
CA ARG A 205 11.76 17.29 -9.80
C ARG A 205 11.67 16.16 -10.81
N ASN A 206 11.75 14.91 -10.38
CA ASN A 206 11.63 13.75 -11.25
C ASN A 206 10.24 13.62 -11.90
N ILE A 207 9.18 14.04 -11.20
CA ILE A 207 7.80 13.99 -11.69
C ILE A 207 7.47 15.21 -12.56
N TYR A 208 7.77 16.42 -12.08
CA TYR A 208 7.29 17.66 -12.69
C TYR A 208 8.33 18.38 -13.57
N GLY A 209 9.58 17.91 -13.61
CA GLY A 209 10.62 18.44 -14.49
C GLY A 209 11.08 19.87 -14.17
N GLN A 210 10.99 20.30 -12.91
CA GLN A 210 11.43 21.63 -12.45
C GLN A 210 12.90 21.66 -12.02
#